data_AF-A0A2N4YNE2-F1
#
_entry.id   AF-A0A2N4YNE2-F1
#
_cell.length_a   1.000
_cell.length_b   1.000
_cell.length_c   1.000
_cell.angle_alpha   90.00
_cell.angle_beta   90.00
_cell.angle_gamma   90.00
#
_symmetry.space_group_name_H-M   'P 1'
#
loop_
_entity.id
_entity.type
_entity.pdbx_description
1 polymer ?
#
loop_
_entity_poly.entity_id
_entity_poly.type
_entity_poly.pdbx_seq_one_letter_code
_entity_poly.pdbx_strand_id
1 'polypeptide(L)'
;MELTNDAVIKVIGVGGGGGNAVEHMVRERIEGVEFFAVNTDAQALRKTAVGQTIQIGSGITKGLGAGANPEVGRNAADEDREALRAALDGADMVFIAAGMGGGTGTGAAPVVAEVAKDLGILTVAVVTKPFNFEGKKRMAFAEQGITELSK
;
A
#
# COMPACT_ATOMS: atom_id res chain seq x y z
N MET A 1 -34.48 1.24 -15.52
CA MET A 1 -33.31 2.03 -15.09
C MET A 1 -32.14 1.09 -15.24
N GLU A 2 -31.34 1.23 -16.29
CA GLU A 2 -30.12 0.45 -16.43
C GLU A 2 -29.21 0.83 -15.26
N LEU A 3 -28.99 -0.11 -14.34
CA LEU A 3 -27.92 -0.01 -13.37
C LEU A 3 -26.64 -0.19 -14.16
N THR A 4 -26.00 0.91 -14.57
CA THR A 4 -24.59 0.87 -14.95
C THR A 4 -23.86 0.46 -13.68
N ASN A 5 -23.53 -0.82 -13.56
CA ASN A 5 -22.77 -1.35 -12.45
C ASN A 5 -21.31 -0.92 -12.69
N ASP A 6 -21.03 0.35 -12.43
CA ASP A 6 -19.69 0.91 -12.56
C ASP A 6 -18.80 0.20 -11.54
N ALA A 7 -17.71 -0.40 -12.03
CA ALA A 7 -16.81 -1.16 -11.18
C ALA A 7 -16.22 -0.26 -10.08
N VAL A 8 -16.27 -0.73 -8.84
CA VAL A 8 -15.67 -0.03 -7.69
C VAL A 8 -14.17 -0.27 -7.71
N ILE A 9 -13.40 0.77 -8.06
CA ILE A 9 -11.94 0.70 -8.14
C ILE A 9 -11.33 1.42 -6.93
N LYS A 10 -10.44 0.73 -6.21
CA LYS A 10 -9.68 1.30 -5.09
C LYS A 10 -8.18 1.33 -5.41
N VAL A 11 -7.51 2.43 -5.09
CA VAL A 11 -6.07 2.61 -5.27
C VAL A 11 -5.42 2.79 -3.90
N ILE A 12 -4.52 1.87 -3.56
CA ILE A 12 -3.89 1.76 -2.25
C ILE A 12 -2.40 2.10 -2.36
N GLY A 13 -2.02 3.25 -1.81
CA GLY A 13 -0.63 3.70 -1.73
C GLY A 13 0.03 3.19 -0.46
N VAL A 14 0.98 2.26 -0.57
CA VAL A 14 1.62 1.61 0.58
C VAL A 14 3.03 2.18 0.84
N GLY A 15 3.25 2.62 2.09
CA GLY A 15 4.48 3.27 2.53
C GLY A 15 4.66 4.67 1.92
N GLY A 16 5.83 5.29 2.15
CA GLY A 16 6.09 6.66 1.69
C GLY A 16 6.03 6.83 0.17
N GLY A 17 6.66 5.92 -0.59
CA GLY A 17 6.65 5.99 -2.06
C GLY A 17 5.26 5.80 -2.66
N GLY A 18 4.50 4.83 -2.15
CA GLY A 18 3.12 4.59 -2.58
C GLY A 18 2.18 5.72 -2.20
N GLY A 19 2.27 6.21 -0.96
CA GLY A 19 1.49 7.35 -0.47
C GLY A 19 1.72 8.62 -1.29
N ASN A 20 2.98 8.93 -1.63
CA ASN A 20 3.28 10.08 -2.49
C ASN A 20 2.71 9.94 -3.91
N ALA A 21 2.76 8.72 -4.47
CA ALA A 21 2.19 8.46 -5.80
C ALA A 21 0.67 8.64 -5.81
N VAL A 22 -0.02 8.11 -4.80
CA VAL A 22 -1.47 8.26 -4.65
C VAL A 22 -1.86 9.71 -4.35
N GLU A 23 -1.09 10.42 -3.52
CA GLU A 23 -1.31 11.85 -3.29
C GLU A 23 -1.23 12.66 -4.59
N HIS A 24 -0.27 12.33 -5.47
CA HIS A 24 -0.18 12.94 -6.79
C HIS A 24 -1.43 12.66 -7.63
N MET A 25 -1.93 11.43 -7.66
CA MET A 25 -3.16 11.06 -8.37
C MET A 25 -4.39 11.84 -7.88
N VAL A 26 -4.51 12.04 -6.56
CA VAL A 26 -5.57 12.85 -5.96
C VAL A 26 -5.51 14.30 -6.45
N ARG A 27 -4.30 14.88 -6.52
CA ARG A 27 -4.09 16.27 -6.98
C ARG A 27 -4.42 16.45 -8.47
N GLU A 28 -4.15 15.43 -9.28
CA GLU A 28 -4.51 15.39 -10.70
C GLU A 28 -6.00 15.12 -10.96
N ARG A 29 -6.81 14.96 -9.90
CA ARG A 29 -8.28 14.78 -9.97
C ARG A 29 -8.71 13.60 -10.83
N ILE A 30 -8.06 12.45 -10.68
CA ILE A 30 -8.53 11.21 -11.30
C ILE A 30 -9.89 10.84 -10.67
N GLU A 31 -10.91 10.69 -11.51
CA GLU A 31 -12.28 10.37 -11.10
C GLU A 31 -12.56 8.86 -11.17
N GLY A 32 -13.60 8.39 -10.46
CA GLY A 32 -14.03 6.99 -10.50
C GLY A 32 -13.17 6.02 -9.69
N VAL A 33 -12.31 6.54 -8.80
CA VAL A 33 -11.40 5.74 -7.95
C VAL A 33 -11.40 6.26 -6.52
N GLU A 34 -11.40 5.34 -5.56
CA GLU A 34 -11.18 5.64 -4.16
C GLU A 34 -9.69 5.53 -3.82
N PHE A 35 -9.15 6.52 -3.11
CA PHE A 35 -7.72 6.59 -2.81
C PHE A 35 -7.46 6.36 -1.33
N PHE A 36 -6.58 5.40 -1.03
CA PHE A 36 -6.14 5.07 0.31
C PHE A 36 -4.63 5.23 0.45
N ALA A 37 -4.18 5.76 1.59
CA ALA A 37 -2.78 5.78 1.98
C ALA A 37 -2.56 4.87 3.19
N VAL A 38 -1.67 3.88 3.06
CA VAL A 38 -1.32 2.93 4.11
C VAL A 38 0.11 3.16 4.55
N ASN A 39 0.34 3.41 5.84
CA ASN A 39 1.71 3.61 6.34
C ASN A 39 1.87 3.24 7.82
N THR A 40 3.07 2.84 8.20
CA THR A 40 3.49 2.69 9.61
C THR A 40 3.86 4.01 10.26
N ASP A 41 4.20 5.03 9.46
CA ASP A 41 4.58 6.35 9.95
C ASP A 41 3.33 7.24 10.06
N ALA A 42 2.95 7.56 11.31
CA ALA A 42 1.78 8.38 11.60
C ALA A 42 1.96 9.85 11.15
N GLN A 43 3.20 10.35 11.15
CA GLN A 43 3.48 11.72 10.69
C GLN A 43 3.32 11.84 9.18
N ALA A 44 3.71 10.81 8.43
CA ALA A 44 3.50 10.76 6.99
C ALA A 44 2.00 10.78 6.65
N LEU A 45 1.18 10.00 7.36
CA LEU A 45 -0.27 9.95 7.14
C LEU A 45 -0.97 11.26 7.51
N ARG A 46 -0.52 11.99 8.54
CA ARG A 46 -1.11 13.30 8.88
C ARG A 46 -0.85 14.39 7.84
N LYS A 47 0.17 14.23 6.99
CA LYS A 47 0.59 15.24 6.01
C LYS A 47 0.01 15.00 4.62
N THR A 48 -0.55 13.81 4.35
CA THR A 48 -1.03 13.45 3.03
C THR A 48 -2.36 14.15 2.69
N ALA A 49 -2.55 14.51 1.42
CA ALA A 49 -3.83 15.00 0.92
C ALA A 49 -4.85 13.89 0.58
N VAL A 50 -4.47 12.61 0.77
CA VAL A 50 -5.34 11.46 0.51
C VAL A 50 -6.43 11.38 1.59
N GLY A 51 -7.69 11.30 1.17
CA GLY A 51 -8.84 11.37 2.08
C GLY A 51 -8.98 10.19 3.04
N GLN A 52 -8.57 8.99 2.63
CA GLN A 52 -8.63 7.79 3.45
C GLN A 52 -7.22 7.33 3.82
N THR A 53 -6.92 7.28 5.12
CA THR A 53 -5.60 6.89 5.64
C THR A 53 -5.71 5.73 6.60
N ILE A 54 -4.80 4.76 6.50
CA ILE A 54 -4.73 3.60 7.37
C ILE A 54 -3.34 3.54 7.98
N GLN A 55 -3.28 3.73 9.30
CA GLN A 55 -2.06 3.50 10.05
C GLN A 55 -1.96 2.01 10.40
N ILE A 56 -0.83 1.38 10.08
CA ILE A 56 -0.57 -0.03 10.38
C ILE A 56 0.59 -0.20 11.37
N GLY A 57 0.58 -1.27 12.15
CA GLY A 57 1.62 -1.61 13.14
C GLY A 57 1.74 -0.57 14.24
N SER A 58 0.62 -0.07 14.77
CA SER A 58 0.63 0.92 15.85
C SER A 58 1.27 0.36 17.14
N GLY A 59 1.07 -0.93 17.43
CA GLY A 59 1.70 -1.64 18.55
C GLY A 59 3.19 -1.89 18.33
N ILE A 60 3.59 -2.20 17.10
CA ILE A 60 4.98 -2.53 16.74
C ILE A 60 5.87 -1.30 16.61
N THR A 61 5.39 -0.29 15.88
CA THR A 61 6.21 0.87 15.47
C THR A 61 5.97 2.11 16.31
N LYS A 62 4.88 2.13 17.08
CA LYS A 62 4.41 3.32 17.81
C LYS A 62 4.21 4.54 16.90
N GLY A 63 3.94 4.30 15.61
CA GLY A 63 3.77 5.35 14.60
C GLY A 63 5.07 5.99 14.09
N LEU A 64 6.24 5.42 14.39
CA LEU A 64 7.56 5.95 13.99
C LEU A 64 8.08 5.38 12.66
N GLY A 65 7.35 4.43 12.07
CA GLY A 65 7.74 3.79 10.82
C GLY A 65 8.55 2.49 10.98
N ALA A 66 8.75 1.79 9.86
CA ALA A 66 9.39 0.47 9.81
C ALA A 66 10.94 0.49 9.74
N GLY A 67 11.59 1.66 9.82
CA GLY A 67 13.06 1.77 9.86
C GLY A 67 13.80 1.11 8.69
N ALA A 68 13.20 1.11 7.49
CA ALA A 68 13.71 0.41 6.30
C ALA A 68 13.86 -1.12 6.44
N ASN A 69 13.17 -1.74 7.42
CA ASN A 69 13.11 -3.18 7.58
C ASN A 69 11.78 -3.74 7.01
N PRO A 70 11.80 -4.53 5.93
CA PRO A 70 10.59 -5.14 5.36
C PRO A 70 9.82 -6.02 6.33
N GLU A 71 10.48 -6.76 7.22
CA GLU A 71 9.79 -7.64 8.18
C GLU A 71 8.91 -6.84 9.15
N VAL A 72 9.37 -5.66 9.58
CA VAL A 72 8.58 -4.77 10.42
C VAL A 72 7.36 -4.27 9.65
N GLY A 73 7.51 -3.95 8.35
CA GLY A 73 6.41 -3.56 7.49
C GLY A 73 5.38 -4.66 7.29
N ARG A 74 5.83 -5.92 7.15
CA ARG A 74 4.96 -7.09 7.03
C ARG A 74 4.18 -7.34 8.31
N ASN A 75 4.88 -7.44 9.45
CA ASN A 75 4.24 -7.67 10.75
C ASN A 75 3.25 -6.55 11.09
N ALA A 76 3.55 -5.31 10.72
CA ALA A 76 2.63 -4.18 10.88
C ALA A 76 1.34 -4.35 10.06
N ALA A 77 1.44 -4.83 8.82
CA ALA A 77 0.27 -5.08 7.99
C ALA A 77 -0.55 -6.29 8.49
N ASP A 78 0.13 -7.32 9.01
CA ASP A 78 -0.53 -8.48 9.62
C ASP A 78 -1.25 -8.11 10.93
N GLU A 79 -0.67 -7.24 11.77
CA GLU A 79 -1.32 -6.71 12.99
C GLU A 79 -2.66 -6.04 12.67
N ASP A 80 -2.71 -5.28 11.58
CA ASP A 80 -3.87 -4.49 11.17
C ASP A 80 -4.61 -5.07 9.95
N ARG A 81 -4.57 -6.41 9.78
CA ARG A 81 -5.20 -7.11 8.65
C ARG A 81 -6.69 -6.82 8.51
N GLU A 82 -7.41 -6.73 9.63
CA GLU A 82 -8.85 -6.43 9.63
C GLU A 82 -9.14 -5.00 9.14
N ALA A 83 -8.29 -4.03 9.48
CA ALA A 83 -8.43 -2.67 8.98
C ALA A 83 -8.18 -2.59 7.47
N LEU A 84 -7.19 -3.34 6.96
CA LEU A 84 -6.95 -3.49 5.52
C LEU A 84 -8.13 -4.16 4.82
N ARG A 85 -8.67 -5.23 5.40
CA ARG A 85 -9.85 -5.94 4.87
C ARG A 85 -11.05 -5.02 4.75
N ALA A 86 -11.36 -4.25 5.81
CA ALA A 86 -12.46 -3.31 5.82
C ALA A 86 -12.30 -2.19 4.77
N ALA A 87 -11.07 -1.74 4.53
CA ALA A 87 -10.80 -0.74 3.50
C ALA A 87 -10.97 -1.28 2.08
N LEU A 88 -10.66 -2.55 1.85
CA LEU A 88 -10.74 -3.20 0.54
C LEU A 88 -12.14 -3.73 0.22
N ASP A 89 -12.98 -3.95 1.23
CA ASP A 89 -14.31 -4.53 1.09
C ASP A 89 -15.18 -3.80 0.05
N GLY A 90 -15.92 -4.57 -0.75
CA GLY A 90 -16.80 -4.05 -1.81
C GLY A 90 -16.09 -3.52 -3.06
N ALA A 91 -14.77 -3.65 -3.20
CA ALA A 91 -14.08 -3.30 -4.44
C ALA A 91 -14.17 -4.42 -5.48
N ASP A 92 -14.38 -4.05 -6.75
CA ASP A 92 -14.24 -4.98 -7.88
C ASP A 92 -12.77 -5.10 -8.31
N MET A 93 -12.02 -4.00 -8.17
CA MET A 93 -10.61 -3.93 -8.56
C MET A 93 -9.79 -3.09 -7.58
N VAL A 94 -8.58 -3.57 -7.27
CA VAL A 94 -7.62 -2.89 -6.39
C VAL A 94 -6.29 -2.69 -7.11
N PHE A 95 -5.82 -1.44 -7.12
CA PHE A 95 -4.48 -1.08 -7.55
C PHE A 95 -3.59 -0.82 -6.34
N ILE A 96 -2.50 -1.57 -6.20
CA ILE A 96 -1.52 -1.40 -5.13
C ILE A 96 -0.32 -0.64 -5.68
N ALA A 97 -0.09 0.58 -5.18
CA ALA A 97 1.06 1.40 -5.52
C ALA A 97 2.08 1.35 -4.37
N ALA A 98 3.32 0.95 -4.67
CA ALA A 98 4.38 0.93 -3.66
C ALA A 98 5.77 1.19 -4.25
N GLY A 99 6.60 1.92 -3.51
CA GLY A 99 8.03 2.02 -3.76
C GLY A 99 8.79 0.91 -3.03
N MET A 100 9.47 0.05 -3.77
CA MET A 100 10.15 -1.13 -3.22
C MET A 100 11.55 -0.80 -2.66
N GLY A 101 12.02 -1.67 -1.78
CA GLY A 101 13.30 -1.55 -1.08
C GLY A 101 13.24 -0.81 0.26
N GLY A 102 12.10 -0.19 0.60
CA GLY A 102 11.86 0.38 1.93
C GLY A 102 11.41 -0.68 2.95
N GLY A 103 10.97 -0.25 4.12
CA GLY A 103 10.40 -1.15 5.14
C GLY A 103 8.91 -1.39 4.88
N THR A 104 8.11 -0.34 5.03
CA THR A 104 6.65 -0.41 4.93
C THR A 104 6.17 -0.88 3.57
N GLY A 105 6.56 -0.21 2.47
CA GLY A 105 6.09 -0.56 1.12
C GLY A 105 6.41 -2.00 0.74
N THR A 106 7.64 -2.44 1.02
CA THR A 106 8.13 -3.78 0.65
C THR A 106 7.53 -4.89 1.50
N GLY A 107 7.34 -4.65 2.80
CA GLY A 107 6.76 -5.64 3.71
C GLY A 107 5.25 -5.72 3.66
N ALA A 108 4.57 -4.56 3.57
CA ALA A 108 3.12 -4.48 3.68
C ALA A 108 2.41 -4.72 2.34
N ALA A 109 2.98 -4.32 1.19
CA ALA A 109 2.30 -4.47 -0.10
C ALA A 109 1.89 -5.92 -0.43
N PRO A 110 2.73 -6.95 -0.17
CA PRO A 110 2.32 -8.35 -0.34
C PRO A 110 1.12 -8.73 0.54
N VAL A 111 1.06 -8.26 1.79
CA VAL A 111 -0.05 -8.52 2.70
C VAL A 111 -1.34 -7.85 2.21
N VAL A 112 -1.27 -6.61 1.73
CA VAL A 112 -2.44 -5.94 1.12
C VAL A 112 -2.95 -6.73 -0.09
N ALA A 113 -2.04 -7.22 -0.94
CA ALA A 113 -2.40 -8.03 -2.10
C ALA A 113 -3.04 -9.36 -1.72
N GLU A 114 -2.53 -10.02 -0.68
CA GLU A 114 -3.09 -11.25 -0.13
C GLU A 114 -4.51 -11.03 0.38
N VAL A 115 -4.75 -9.98 1.17
CA VAL A 115 -6.08 -9.63 1.67
C VAL A 115 -7.06 -9.34 0.54
N ALA A 116 -6.62 -8.62 -0.51
CA ALA A 116 -7.45 -8.35 -1.68
C ALA A 116 -7.80 -9.63 -2.46
N LYS A 117 -6.83 -10.53 -2.64
CA LYS A 117 -7.04 -11.86 -3.27
C LYS A 117 -8.01 -12.72 -2.45
N ASP A 118 -7.88 -12.72 -1.12
CA ASP A 118 -8.78 -13.46 -0.22
C ASP A 118 -10.23 -12.95 -0.28
N LEU A 119 -10.42 -11.68 -0.63
CA LEU A 119 -11.73 -11.06 -0.88
C LEU A 119 -12.26 -11.32 -2.30
N GLY A 120 -11.49 -11.98 -3.17
CA GLY A 120 -11.88 -12.24 -4.56
C GLY A 120 -11.76 -11.03 -5.49
N ILE A 121 -11.00 -10.01 -5.10
CA ILE A 121 -10.88 -8.73 -5.82
C ILE A 121 -9.82 -8.84 -6.92
N LEU A 122 -10.10 -8.28 -8.11
CA LEU A 122 -9.09 -8.18 -9.16
C LEU A 122 -7.94 -7.28 -8.68
N THR A 123 -6.79 -7.88 -8.42
CA THR A 123 -5.67 -7.19 -7.75
C THR A 123 -4.52 -6.95 -8.72
N VAL A 124 -4.16 -5.68 -8.91
CA VAL A 124 -3.02 -5.26 -9.75
C VAL A 124 -2.05 -4.48 -8.90
N ALA A 125 -0.77 -4.85 -8.92
CA ALA A 125 0.27 -4.08 -8.23
C ALA A 125 1.18 -3.35 -9.22
N VAL A 126 1.35 -2.04 -9.01
CA VAL A 126 2.24 -1.17 -9.78
C VAL A 126 3.33 -0.67 -8.84
N VAL A 127 4.54 -1.19 -9.01
CA VAL A 127 5.62 -0.98 -8.04
C VAL A 127 6.89 -0.50 -8.71
N THR A 128 7.67 0.33 -8.01
CA THR A 128 8.95 0.83 -8.51
C THR A 128 10.12 0.14 -7.81
N LYS A 129 11.20 -0.09 -8.55
CA LYS A 129 12.49 -0.51 -7.98
C LYS A 129 13.31 0.72 -7.59
N PRO A 130 14.16 0.61 -6.55
CA PRO A 130 15.03 1.72 -6.15
C PRO A 130 16.05 2.04 -7.26
N PHE A 131 16.53 3.28 -7.27
CA PHE A 131 17.62 3.67 -8.17
C PHE A 131 18.94 2.98 -7.77
N ASN A 132 19.84 2.82 -8.74
CA ASN A 132 21.15 2.17 -8.51
C ASN A 132 21.99 2.87 -7.42
N PHE A 133 21.83 4.19 -7.24
CA PHE A 133 22.56 4.97 -6.23
C PHE A 133 22.01 4.81 -4.80
N GLU A 134 20.83 4.22 -4.61
CA GLU A 134 20.23 4.03 -3.27
C GLU A 134 20.81 2.84 -2.50
N GLY A 135 21.73 2.10 -3.14
CA GLY A 135 22.52 1.03 -2.52
C GLY A 135 21.96 -0.37 -2.72
N LYS A 136 22.88 -1.34 -2.76
CA LYS A 136 22.58 -2.76 -3.05
C LYS A 136 21.60 -3.39 -2.07
N LYS A 137 21.66 -3.01 -0.78
CA LYS A 137 20.75 -3.53 0.25
C LYS A 137 19.29 -3.19 -0.06
N ARG A 138 19.03 -1.96 -0.51
CA ARG A 138 17.69 -1.49 -0.87
C ARG A 138 17.15 -2.26 -2.07
N MET A 139 17.99 -2.48 -3.09
CA MET A 139 17.64 -3.29 -4.26
C MET A 139 17.34 -4.74 -3.87
N ALA A 140 18.15 -5.36 -3.01
CA ALA A 140 17.92 -6.74 -2.56
C ALA A 140 16.56 -6.89 -1.86
N PHE A 141 16.21 -5.96 -0.96
CA PHE A 141 14.87 -5.94 -0.35
C PHE A 141 13.77 -5.73 -1.38
N ALA A 142 14.00 -4.90 -2.40
CA ALA A 142 13.02 -4.68 -3.46
C ALA A 142 12.72 -5.98 -4.24
N GLU A 143 13.76 -6.70 -4.67
CA GLU A 143 13.59 -7.96 -5.39
C GLU A 143 12.87 -9.01 -4.51
N GLN A 144 13.22 -9.09 -3.23
CA GLN A 144 12.55 -9.97 -2.28
C GLN A 144 11.06 -9.62 -2.15
N GLY A 145 10.72 -8.35 -1.94
CA GLY A 145 9.33 -7.92 -1.82
C GLY A 145 8.53 -8.14 -3.10
N ILE A 146 9.12 -7.92 -4.27
CA ILE A 146 8.48 -8.21 -5.57
C ILE A 146 8.23 -9.71 -5.73
N THR A 147 9.16 -10.54 -5.27
CA THR A 147 8.99 -12.00 -5.30
C THR A 147 7.82 -12.42 -4.43
N GLU A 148 7.74 -11.91 -3.19
CA GLU A 148 6.61 -12.19 -2.30
C GLU A 148 5.28 -11.66 -2.85
N LEU A 149 5.27 -10.45 -3.44
CA LEU A 149 4.08 -9.84 -4.03
C LEU A 149 3.53 -10.62 -5.24
N SER A 150 4.39 -11.35 -5.95
CA SER A 150 4.01 -12.13 -7.14
C SER A 150 3.35 -13.47 -6.84
N LYS A 151 3.36 -13.90 -5.57
CA LYS A 151 2.63 -15.09 -5.09
C LYS A 151 1.15 -14.76 -4.97
#